data_AF-A0A941WXX4-F1
#
_entry.id   AF-A0A941WXX4-F1
#
_cell.length_a   1.000
_cell.length_b   1.000
_cell.length_c   1.000
_cell.angle_alpha   90.00
_cell.angle_beta   90.00
_cell.angle_gamma   90.00
#
_symmetry.space_group_name_H-M   'P 1'
#
loop_
_entity.id
_entity.type
_entity.pdbx_description
1 polymer ?
#
loop_
_entity_poly.entity_id
_entity_poly.type
_entity_poly.pdbx_seq_one_letter_code
_entity_poly.pdbx_strand_id
1 'polypeptide(L)'
;DVKDAPLQPWKLGGMDAEEVHRGSHHPEEFGLSGHLLPAPEQGLLAAQMNRLRAVCREAELAGIAAWQDGVLLRHEDCILALNRLSSYFYLLQLRAATGDGANRERNERT
;
A
#
# COMPACT_ATOMS: atom_id res chain seq x y z
N ASP A 1 -3.23 13.48 18.29
CA ASP A 1 -2.40 14.68 18.30
C ASP A 1 -1.43 14.57 17.12
N VAL A 2 -1.45 15.53 16.21
CA VAL A 2 -0.51 15.58 15.07
C VAL A 2 0.65 16.44 15.54
N LYS A 3 1.80 15.83 15.73
CA LYS A 3 3.01 16.54 16.13
C LYS A 3 3.62 17.15 14.87
N ASP A 4 4.05 18.40 14.90
CA ASP A 4 4.80 19.05 13.80
C ASP A 4 6.24 18.49 13.65
N ALA A 5 6.43 17.22 13.97
CA ALA A 5 7.69 16.50 13.84
C ALA A 5 7.63 15.62 12.59
N PRO A 6 8.75 15.50 11.84
CA PRO A 6 8.80 14.61 10.69
C PRO A 6 8.49 13.17 11.06
N LEU A 7 7.78 12.48 10.17
CA LEU A 7 7.51 11.06 10.26
C LEU A 7 8.83 10.29 10.29
N GLN A 8 9.01 9.48 11.33
CA GLN A 8 10.20 8.64 11.47
C GLN A 8 10.21 7.55 10.39
N PRO A 9 11.39 7.01 10.02
CA PRO A 9 11.48 5.88 9.12
C PRO A 9 10.58 4.73 9.58
N TRP A 10 9.87 4.12 8.64
CA TRP A 10 8.88 3.09 8.89
C TRP A 10 9.07 1.92 7.92
N LYS A 11 8.52 0.77 8.29
CA LYS A 11 8.47 -0.43 7.42
C LYS A 11 7.08 -1.04 7.42
N LEU A 12 6.68 -1.58 6.27
CA LEU A 12 5.44 -2.33 6.09
C LEU A 12 5.79 -3.76 5.65
N GLY A 13 5.54 -4.74 6.53
CA GLY A 13 5.92 -6.14 6.26
C GLY A 13 7.40 -6.31 5.92
N GLY A 14 8.28 -5.54 6.56
CA GLY A 14 9.73 -5.54 6.31
C GLY A 14 10.22 -4.60 5.20
N MET A 15 9.30 -4.10 4.36
CA MET A 15 9.61 -3.22 3.23
C MET A 15 9.66 -1.76 3.65
N ASP A 16 10.67 -1.02 3.21
CA ASP A 16 10.69 0.44 3.30
C ASP A 16 9.84 1.11 2.21
N ALA A 17 9.78 2.45 2.23
CA ALA A 17 8.99 3.23 1.29
C ALA A 17 9.42 3.04 -0.18
N GLU A 18 10.70 2.87 -0.45
CA GLU A 18 11.23 2.69 -1.81
C GLU A 18 10.92 1.28 -2.32
N GLU A 19 11.11 0.27 -1.47
CA GLU A 19 10.77 -1.11 -1.79
C GLU A 19 9.27 -1.27 -2.08
N VAL A 20 8.39 -0.63 -1.29
CA VAL A 20 6.95 -0.61 -1.56
C VAL A 20 6.63 0.05 -2.90
N HIS A 21 7.29 1.18 -3.18
CA HIS A 21 7.10 1.88 -4.45
C HIS A 21 7.51 1.00 -5.64
N ARG A 22 8.72 0.43 -5.60
CA ARG A 22 9.26 -0.46 -6.64
C ARG A 22 8.37 -1.69 -6.82
N GLY A 23 7.97 -2.34 -5.72
CA GLY A 23 7.08 -3.51 -5.79
C GLY A 23 5.73 -3.19 -6.43
N SER A 24 5.17 -2.02 -6.15
CA SER A 24 3.90 -1.61 -6.77
C SER A 24 4.01 -1.24 -8.26
N HIS A 25 5.20 -0.89 -8.77
CA HIS A 25 5.43 -0.55 -10.19
C HIS A 25 5.95 -1.72 -11.03
N HIS A 26 6.71 -2.62 -10.40
CA HIS A 26 7.31 -3.80 -11.02
C HIS A 26 6.97 -5.06 -10.21
N PRO A 27 5.69 -5.40 -10.05
CA PRO A 27 5.26 -6.51 -9.19
C PRO A 27 5.87 -7.87 -9.57
N GLU A 28 6.19 -8.08 -10.84
CA GLU A 28 6.88 -9.25 -11.36
C GLU A 28 8.29 -9.46 -10.76
N GLU A 29 9.04 -8.39 -10.50
CA GLU A 29 10.36 -8.46 -9.86
C GLU A 29 10.27 -8.96 -8.41
N PHE A 30 9.08 -8.88 -7.82
CA PHE A 30 8.76 -9.34 -6.47
C PHE A 30 8.03 -10.69 -6.47
N GLY A 31 8.01 -11.37 -7.62
CA GLY A 31 7.43 -12.71 -7.78
C GLY A 31 5.90 -12.71 -7.81
N LEU A 32 5.27 -11.62 -8.22
CA LEU A 32 3.81 -11.51 -8.40
C LEU A 32 3.44 -11.63 -9.87
N SER A 33 2.18 -11.93 -10.16
CA SER A 33 1.69 -12.19 -11.53
C SER A 33 1.64 -10.96 -12.45
N GLY A 34 2.12 -9.80 -12.02
CA GLY A 34 1.94 -8.53 -12.72
C GLY A 34 0.76 -7.71 -12.20
N HIS A 35 0.42 -6.64 -12.92
CA HIS A 35 -0.72 -5.78 -12.60
C HIS A 35 -2.07 -6.46 -12.88
N LEU A 36 -3.03 -6.20 -11.99
CA LEU A 36 -4.43 -6.60 -12.16
C LEU A 36 -5.39 -5.43 -11.99
N LEU A 37 -6.59 -5.61 -12.52
CA LEU A 37 -7.78 -4.82 -12.21
C LEU A 37 -8.62 -5.56 -11.17
N PRO A 38 -9.25 -4.87 -10.21
CA PRO A 38 -10.17 -5.50 -9.27
C PRO A 38 -11.29 -6.26 -9.98
N ALA A 39 -11.50 -7.53 -9.62
CA ALA A 39 -12.54 -8.38 -10.20
C ALA A 39 -13.15 -9.33 -9.14
N PRO A 40 -14.47 -9.65 -9.21
CA PRO A 40 -15.13 -10.50 -8.22
C PRO A 40 -14.48 -11.88 -8.03
N GLU A 41 -13.88 -12.42 -9.08
CA GLU A 41 -13.26 -13.75 -9.11
C GLU A 41 -11.98 -13.83 -8.26
N GLN A 42 -11.41 -12.69 -7.86
CA GLN A 42 -10.19 -12.59 -7.04
C GLN A 42 -10.43 -12.91 -5.55
N GLY A 43 -11.69 -13.09 -5.15
CA GLY A 43 -12.07 -13.50 -3.81
C GLY A 43 -12.09 -12.38 -2.77
N LEU A 44 -12.58 -12.73 -1.59
CA LEU A 44 -12.88 -11.78 -0.51
C LEU A 44 -11.64 -11.07 0.02
N LEU A 45 -10.50 -11.77 0.14
CA LEU A 45 -9.27 -11.18 0.66
C LEU A 45 -8.73 -10.08 -0.26
N ALA A 46 -8.70 -10.31 -1.57
CA ALA A 46 -8.31 -9.29 -2.54
C ALA A 46 -9.27 -8.08 -2.51
N ALA A 47 -10.58 -8.32 -2.38
CA ALA A 47 -11.57 -7.27 -2.25
C ALA A 47 -11.36 -6.42 -0.97
N GLN A 48 -11.03 -7.05 0.16
CA GLN A 48 -10.70 -6.35 1.40
C GLN A 48 -9.44 -5.50 1.27
N MET A 49 -8.39 -6.01 0.60
CA MET A 49 -7.18 -5.23 0.34
C MET A 49 -7.48 -4.02 -0.56
N ASN A 50 -8.29 -4.19 -1.60
CA ASN A 50 -8.73 -3.08 -2.45
C ASN A 50 -9.54 -2.03 -1.65
N ARG A 51 -10.39 -2.47 -0.70
CA ARG A 51 -11.12 -1.56 0.18
C ARG A 51 -10.17 -0.74 1.06
N LEU A 52 -9.18 -1.38 1.68
CA LEU A 52 -8.17 -0.68 2.48
C LEU A 52 -7.36 0.31 1.62
N ARG A 53 -6.99 -0.10 0.40
CA ARG A 53 -6.35 0.79 -0.57
C ARG A 53 -7.18 2.03 -0.86
N ALA A 54 -8.49 1.88 -1.10
CA ALA A 54 -9.40 2.99 -1.36
C ALA A 54 -9.50 3.95 -0.15
N VAL A 55 -9.65 3.40 1.06
CA VAL A 55 -9.69 4.22 2.29
C VAL A 55 -8.40 5.00 2.50
N CYS A 56 -7.23 4.42 2.20
CA CYS A 56 -5.95 5.15 2.26
C CYS A 56 -5.89 6.30 1.24
N ARG A 57 -6.45 6.12 0.04
CA ARG A 57 -6.52 7.19 -0.96
C ARG A 57 -7.49 8.30 -0.56
N GLU A 58 -8.61 7.96 0.06
CA GLU A 58 -9.52 8.96 0.63
C GLU A 58 -8.82 9.78 1.74
N ALA A 59 -8.06 9.12 2.61
CA ALA A 59 -7.26 9.78 3.64
C ALA A 59 -6.14 10.65 3.04
N GLU A 60 -5.48 10.21 1.97
CA GLU A 60 -4.47 10.99 1.22
C GLU A 60 -5.10 12.29 0.70
N LEU A 61 -6.24 12.20 0.02
CA LEU A 61 -6.96 13.35 -0.52
C LEU A 61 -7.46 14.30 0.59
N ALA A 62 -7.99 13.76 1.69
CA ALA A 62 -8.41 14.55 2.83
C ALA A 62 -7.23 15.27 3.49
N GLY A 63 -6.08 14.61 3.60
CA GLY A 63 -4.84 15.20 4.12
C GLY A 63 -4.34 16.34 3.23
N ILE A 64 -4.32 16.13 1.91
CA ILE A 64 -3.97 17.20 0.95
C ILE A 64 -4.91 18.39 1.13
N ALA A 65 -6.22 18.17 1.17
CA ALA A 65 -7.20 19.24 1.36
C ALA A 65 -7.04 19.98 2.70
N ALA A 66 -6.62 19.29 3.76
CA ALA A 66 -6.44 19.88 5.09
C ALA A 66 -5.11 20.65 5.25
N TRP A 67 -4.07 20.25 4.50
CA TRP A 67 -2.70 20.73 4.70
C TRP A 67 -2.16 21.57 3.53
N GLN A 68 -2.93 21.73 2.46
CA GLN A 68 -2.59 22.62 1.35
C GLN A 68 -2.68 24.09 1.77
N ASP A 69 -1.59 24.82 1.58
CA ASP A 69 -1.50 26.27 1.79
C ASP A 69 -0.92 26.93 0.52
N GLY A 70 -1.83 27.29 -0.39
CA GLY A 70 -1.48 27.77 -1.73
C GLY A 70 -0.71 26.71 -2.52
N VAL A 71 0.57 26.97 -2.79
CA VAL A 71 1.48 26.05 -3.50
C VAL A 71 2.27 25.14 -2.55
N LEU A 72 2.23 25.40 -1.24
CA LEU A 72 2.92 24.60 -0.24
C LEU A 72 1.99 23.49 0.28
N LEU A 73 2.53 22.29 0.46
CA LEU A 73 1.84 21.19 1.12
C LEU A 73 2.51 20.92 2.47
N ARG A 74 1.81 21.20 3.56
CA ARG A 74 2.28 20.83 4.90
C ARG A 74 2.16 19.31 5.11
N HIS A 75 3.03 18.74 5.95
CA HIS A 75 3.05 17.31 6.25
C HIS A 75 3.10 16.41 4.99
N GLU A 76 3.89 16.82 3.99
CA GLU A 76 4.07 16.06 2.75
C GLU A 76 4.57 14.62 3.01
N ASP A 77 5.38 14.43 4.05
CA ASP A 77 5.84 13.13 4.52
C ASP A 77 4.68 12.19 4.91
N CYS A 78 3.65 12.70 5.59
CA CYS A 78 2.43 11.96 5.89
C CYS A 78 1.64 11.61 4.63
N ILE A 79 1.54 12.54 3.66
CA ILE A 79 0.87 12.29 2.38
C ILE A 79 1.59 11.22 1.58
N LEU A 80 2.93 11.29 1.51
CA LEU A 80 3.75 10.25 0.90
C LEU A 80 3.60 8.91 1.63
N ALA A 81 3.52 8.89 2.95
CA ALA A 81 3.29 7.65 3.70
C ALA A 81 1.92 7.03 3.38
N LEU A 82 0.84 7.83 3.26
CA LEU A 82 -0.48 7.36 2.82
C LEU A 82 -0.45 6.82 1.40
N ASN A 83 0.27 7.50 0.50
CA ASN A 83 0.50 7.05 -0.87
C ASN A 83 1.17 5.67 -0.88
N ARG A 84 2.24 5.49 -0.09
CA ARG A 84 2.94 4.19 0.03
C ARG A 84 2.10 3.12 0.71
N LEU A 85 1.33 3.46 1.74
CA LEU A 85 0.41 2.51 2.36
C LEU A 85 -0.64 2.00 1.36
N SER A 86 -1.15 2.89 0.49
CA SER A 86 -2.05 2.47 -0.59
C SER A 86 -1.36 1.53 -1.60
N SER A 87 -0.10 1.79 -1.96
CA SER A 87 0.71 0.87 -2.79
C SER A 87 0.95 -0.47 -2.10
N TYR A 88 1.18 -0.48 -0.79
CA TYR A 88 1.35 -1.71 -0.02
C TYR A 88 0.09 -2.57 0.00
N PHE A 89 -1.09 -1.96 0.19
CA PHE A 89 -2.35 -2.69 0.06
C PHE A 89 -2.59 -3.23 -1.35
N TYR A 90 -2.12 -2.54 -2.39
CA TYR A 90 -2.15 -3.08 -3.74
C TYR A 90 -1.26 -4.32 -3.87
N LEU A 91 -0.04 -4.31 -3.34
CA LEU A 91 0.83 -5.49 -3.32
C LEU A 91 0.18 -6.69 -2.60
N LEU A 92 -0.49 -6.44 -1.48
CA LEU A 92 -1.25 -7.47 -0.76
C LEU A 92 -2.46 -7.96 -1.57
N GLN A 93 -3.13 -7.07 -2.30
CA GLN A 93 -4.21 -7.44 -3.23
C GLN A 93 -3.70 -8.38 -4.33
N LEU A 94 -2.54 -8.07 -4.93
CA LEU A 94 -1.90 -8.93 -5.93
C LEU A 94 -1.64 -10.33 -5.37
N ARG A 95 -1.00 -10.42 -4.20
CA ARG A 95 -0.72 -11.70 -3.52
C ARG A 95 -1.98 -12.50 -3.18
N ALA A 96 -3.04 -11.81 -2.78
CA ALA A 96 -4.31 -12.44 -2.44
C ALA A 96 -5.01 -12.99 -3.69
N ALA A 97 -4.95 -12.26 -4.81
CA ALA A 97 -5.60 -12.64 -6.06
C ALA A 97 -4.92 -13.83 -6.76
N THR A 98 -3.61 -14.01 -6.59
CA THR A 98 -2.85 -15.12 -7.20
C THR A 98 -2.83 -16.40 -6.37
N GLY A 99 -3.32 -16.36 -5.12
CA GLY A 99 -3.26 -17.51 -4.20
C GLY A 99 -1.90 -17.72 -3.53
N ASP A 100 -0.90 -16.88 -3.82
CA ASP A 100 0.46 -17.00 -3.25
C ASP A 100 0.52 -16.78 -1.74
N GLY A 101 -0.46 -16.06 -1.18
CA GLY A 101 -0.56 -15.82 0.26
C GLY A 101 -0.80 -17.08 1.11
N ALA A 102 -1.39 -18.13 0.55
CA ALA A 102 -1.72 -19.36 1.31
C ALA A 102 -0.62 -20.43 1.28
N ASN A 103 0.34 -20.34 0.35
CA ASN A 103 1.29 -21.42 0.09
C ASN A 103 2.70 -21.18 0.68
N ARG A 104 3.12 -19.93 0.87
CA ARG A 104 4.42 -19.61 1.49
C ARG A 104 4.44 -19.83 3.01
N GLU A 105 3.38 -19.44 3.70
CA GLU A 105 3.26 -19.61 5.16
C GLU A 105 3.19 -21.06 5.63
N ARG A 106 2.89 -22.00 4.72
CA ARG A 106 2.83 -23.44 4.98
C ARG A 106 4.20 -24.11 4.80
N ASN A 107 5.01 -23.64 3.85
CA ASN A 107 6.34 -24.18 3.57
C ASN A 107 7.44 -23.69 4.54
N GLU A 108 7.23 -22.59 5.27
CA GLU A 108 8.18 -22.13 6.29
C GLU A 108 7.94 -22.76 7.68
N ARG A 109 6.89 -23.59 7.81
CA ARG A 109 6.49 -24.28 9.07
C ARG A 109 6.60 -25.82 9.00
N THR A 110 7.23 -26.36 7.97
CA THR A 110 7.56 -27.80 7.79
C THR A 110 9.03 -27.96 7.50
#